data_AF-A0A845X3W6-F1
#
_entry.id   AF-A0A845X3W6-F1
#
_cell.length_a   1.000
_cell.length_b   1.000
_cell.length_c   1.000
_cell.angle_alpha   90.00
_cell.angle_beta   90.00
_cell.angle_gamma   90.00
#
_symmetry.space_group_name_H-M   'P 1'
#
loop_
_entity.id
_entity.type
_entity.pdbx_description
1 polymer ?
#
loop_
_entity_poly.entity_id
_entity_poly.type
_entity_poly.pdbx_seq_one_letter_code
_entity_poly.pdbx_strand_id
1 'polypeptide(L)' 'MLNYFEANQPTQISETLYEVYGKIHRVTELTLREHQILQTLQQDPFLKEEHRDMLNRIFYKLNRTQRRRKIARSASIV' A
#
# COMPACT_ATOMS: atom_id res chain seq x y z
N MET A 1 6.12 -15.85 -7.25
CA MET A 1 4.82 -15.19 -7.52
C MET A 1 3.92 -15.52 -6.34
N LEU A 2 3.50 -14.54 -5.52
CA LEU A 2 2.62 -14.76 -4.37
C LEU A 2 1.18 -14.98 -4.85
N ASN A 3 0.68 -16.21 -4.71
CA ASN A 3 -0.71 -16.57 -5.01
C ASN A 3 -1.63 -16.07 -3.89
N TYR A 4 -2.81 -15.57 -4.27
CA TYR A 4 -3.83 -15.03 -3.36
C TYR A 4 -4.26 -16.04 -2.27
N PHE A 5 -4.04 -17.33 -2.49
CA PHE A 5 -4.30 -18.41 -1.53
C PHE A 5 -3.25 -18.53 -0.41
N GLU A 6 -2.04 -18.01 -0.59
CA GLU A 6 -0.98 -18.05 0.44
C GLU A 6 -1.01 -16.80 1.34
N ALA A 7 -1.58 -15.70 0.86
CA ALA A 7 -1.67 -14.42 1.56
C ALA A 7 -2.54 -14.41 2.83
N ASN A 8 -3.21 -15.52 3.18
CA ASN A 8 -3.94 -15.68 4.44
C ASN A 8 -3.09 -16.27 5.58
N GLN A 9 -1.79 -16.55 5.34
CA GLN A 9 -0.84 -16.86 6.40
C GLN A 9 -0.43 -15.56 7.10
N PRO A 10 -0.60 -15.42 8.44
CA PRO A 10 -0.29 -14.19 9.18
C PRO A 10 1.12 -13.65 8.92
N THR A 11 2.09 -14.55 8.72
CA THR A 11 3.50 -14.22 8.44
C THR A 11 3.67 -13.55 7.08
N GLN A 12 2.98 -14.04 6.04
CA GLN A 12 3.09 -13.48 4.69
C GLN A 12 2.39 -12.12 4.56
N ILE A 13 1.32 -11.88 5.33
CA ILE A 13 0.69 -10.55 5.40
C ILE A 13 1.69 -9.53 5.95
N SER A 14 2.35 -9.86 7.06
CA SER A 14 3.37 -9.00 7.67
C SER A 14 4.54 -8.72 6.71
N GLU A 15 5.06 -9.73 6.03
CA GLU A 15 6.15 -9.59 5.05
C GLU A 15 5.73 -8.69 3.88
N THR A 16 4.54 -8.93 3.31
CA THR A 16 4.00 -8.14 2.19
C THR A 16 3.80 -6.68 2.57
N LEU A 17 3.21 -6.42 3.75
CA LEU A 17 3.00 -5.05 4.24
C LEU A 17 4.32 -4.34 4.50
N TYR A 18 5.31 -5.05 5.03
CA TYR A 18 6.64 -4.49 5.29
C TYR A 18 7.38 -4.14 3.99
N GLU A 19 7.35 -5.03 2.99
CA GLU A 19 7.93 -4.76 1.67
C GLU A 19 7.28 -3.55 0.98
N VAL A 20 5.94 -3.52 0.99
CA VAL A 20 5.17 -2.40 0.42
C VAL A 20 5.48 -1.10 1.16
N TYR A 21 5.53 -1.11 2.48
CA TYR A 21 5.88 0.06 3.28
C TYR A 21 7.30 0.57 2.96
N GLY A 22 8.27 -0.34 2.83
CA GLY A 22 9.64 -0.03 2.43
C GLY A 22 9.73 0.60 1.03
N LYS A 23 9.00 0.04 0.06
CA LYS A 23 8.93 0.60 -1.31
C LYS A 23 8.29 1.97 -1.35
N ILE A 24 7.19 2.19 -0.63
CA ILE A 24 6.54 3.50 -0.55
C ILE A 24 7.47 4.52 0.12
N HIS A 25 8.29 4.10 1.08
CA HIS A 25 9.27 5.00 1.68
C HIS A 25 10.36 5.45 0.68
N ARG A 26 10.70 4.62 -0.30
CA ARG A 26 11.82 4.86 -1.23
C ARG A 26 11.41 5.45 -2.58
N VAL A 27 10.37 4.90 -3.20
CA VAL A 27 10.04 5.16 -4.62
C VAL A 27 8.64 5.74 -4.78
N THR A 28 7.76 5.58 -3.78
CA THR A 28 6.37 6.09 -3.81
C THR A 28 5.54 5.60 -5.01
N GLU A 29 5.96 4.52 -5.66
CA GLU A 29 5.23 3.87 -6.74
C GLU A 29 5.02 2.41 -6.37
N LEU A 30 3.78 1.97 -6.56
CA LEU A 30 3.38 0.59 -6.40
C LEU A 30 2.84 0.11 -7.73
N THR A 31 3.07 -1.16 -8.00
CA THR A 31 2.46 -1.88 -9.13
C THR A 31 0.95 -2.00 -8.93
N LEU A 32 0.23 -2.25 -10.03
CA LEU A 32 -1.22 -2.52 -10.01
C LEU A 32 -1.56 -3.71 -9.09
N ARG A 33 -0.71 -4.75 -9.11
CA ARG A 33 -0.87 -5.94 -8.27
C ARG A 33 -0.75 -5.61 -6.77
N GLU A 34 0.23 -4.80 -6.39
CA GLU A 34 0.37 -4.36 -4.99
C GLU A 34 -0.83 -3.52 -4.55
N HIS A 35 -1.36 -2.65 -5.42
CA HIS A 35 -2.61 -1.93 -5.13
C HIS A 35 -3.80 -2.87 -4.89
N GLN A 36 -3.96 -3.89 -5.75
CA GLN A 36 -5.04 -4.87 -5.60
C GLN A 36 -4.92 -5.64 -4.29
N ILE A 37 -3.71 -6.07 -3.92
CA ILE A 37 -3.46 -6.76 -2.63
C ILE A 37 -3.83 -5.86 -1.45
N LEU A 38 -3.42 -4.58 -1.46
CA LEU A 38 -3.77 -3.65 -0.39
C LEU A 38 -5.28 -3.39 -0.29
N GLN A 39 -5.97 -3.30 -1.43
CA GLN A 39 -7.43 -3.15 -1.46
C GLN A 39 -8.15 -4.38 -0.93
N THR A 40 -7.68 -5.58 -1.29
CA THR A 40 -8.17 -6.84 -0.73
C THR A 40 -8.01 -6.87 0.79
N LEU A 41 -6.80 -6.59 1.29
CA LEU A 41 -6.52 -6.64 2.73
C LEU A 41 -7.35 -5.60 3.49
N GLN A 42 -7.65 -4.44 2.89
CA GLN A 42 -8.50 -3.43 3.50
C GLN A 42 -9.95 -3.92 3.72
N GLN A 43 -10.44 -4.81 2.86
CA GLN A 43 -11.78 -5.38 2.96
C GLN A 43 -11.87 -6.61 3.86
N ASP A 44 -10.74 -7.14 4.32
CA ASP A 44 -10.71 -8.33 5.18
C ASP A 44 -11.17 -7.99 6.62
N PRO A 45 -12.30 -8.57 7.08
CA PRO A 45 -12.79 -8.34 8.45
C PRO A 45 -11.93 -9.05 9.51
N PHE A 46 -11.15 -10.07 9.16
CA PHE A 46 -10.29 -10.82 10.08
C PHE A 46 -8.88 -10.25 10.18
N LEU A 47 -8.59 -9.17 9.44
CA LEU A 47 -7.30 -8.51 9.49
C LEU A 47 -7.01 -7.97 10.89
N LYS A 48 -5.85 -8.33 11.44
CA LYS A 48 -5.39 -7.86 12.75
C LYS A 48 -5.23 -6.34 12.77
N GLU A 49 -5.39 -5.75 13.96
CA GLU A 49 -5.27 -4.31 14.16
C GLU A 49 -3.90 -3.76 13.74
N GLU A 50 -2.80 -4.47 14.07
CA GLU A 50 -1.44 -4.13 13.65
C GLU A 50 -1.28 -4.00 12.13
N HIS A 51 -1.96 -4.86 11.37
CA HIS A 51 -1.93 -4.86 9.91
C HIS A 51 -2.80 -3.75 9.34
N ARG A 52 -3.97 -3.47 9.96
CA ARG A 52 -4.82 -2.32 9.62
C ARG A 52 -4.06 -1.01 9.81
N ASP A 53 -3.34 -0.86 10.91
CA ASP A 53 -2.51 0.31 11.18
C ASP A 53 -1.42 0.51 10.13
N MET A 54 -0.76 -0.58 9.72
CA MET A 54 0.26 -0.53 8.67
C MET A 54 -0.34 -0.18 7.30
N LEU A 55 -1.49 -0.76 6.94
CA LEU A 55 -2.26 -0.38 5.74
C LEU A 55 -2.65 1.10 5.76
N ASN A 56 -3.17 1.61 6.87
CA ASN A 56 -3.55 3.01 7.01
C ASN A 56 -2.37 3.95 6.78
N ARG A 57 -1.18 3.61 7.33
CA ARG A 57 0.06 4.37 7.10
C ARG A 57 0.50 4.33 5.63
N ILE A 58 0.37 3.17 4.98
CA ILE A 58 0.64 2.96 3.56
C ILE A 58 -0.26 3.88 2.71
N PHE A 59 -1.58 3.80 2.90
CA PHE A 59 -2.55 4.61 2.16
C PHE A 59 -2.38 6.11 2.42
N TYR A 60 -2.12 6.50 3.67
CA TYR A 60 -1.83 7.90 4.00
C TYR A 60 -0.64 8.45 3.21
N LYS A 61 0.47 7.69 3.15
CA LYS A 61 1.65 8.09 2.38
C LYS A 61 1.37 8.16 0.88
N LEU A 62 0.70 7.16 0.32
CA LEU A 62 0.33 7.14 -1.10
C LEU A 62 -0.52 8.37 -1.47
N ASN A 63 -1.56 8.65 -0.69
CA ASN A 63 -2.44 9.79 -0.90
C ASN A 63 -1.70 11.13 -0.79
N ARG A 64 -0.79 11.27 0.19
CA ARG A 64 0.03 12.48 0.34
C ARG A 64 0.93 12.70 -0.87
N THR A 65 1.55 11.66 -1.40
CA THR A 65 2.43 11.76 -2.57
C THR A 65 1.65 12.05 -3.85
N GLN A 66 0.49 11.41 -4.05
CA GLN A 66 -0.37 11.72 -5.18
C GLN A 66 -0.85 13.17 -5.18
N ARG A 67 -1.24 13.71 -4.01
CA ARG A 67 -1.60 15.13 -3.86
C ARG A 67 -0.45 16.05 -4.26
N ARG A 68 0.77 15.76 -3.81
CA ARG A 68 1.97 16.53 -4.20
C ARG A 68 2.25 16.47 -5.71
N ARG A 69 2.12 15.29 -6.34
CA ARG A 69 2.29 15.13 -7.79
C ARG A 69 1.21 15.88 -8.60
N LYS A 70 -0.04 15.89 -8.13
CA LYS A 70 -1.13 16.68 -8.76
C LYS A 70 -0.83 18.18 -8.71
N ILE A 71 -0.42 18.69 -7.54
CA ILE A 71 -0.06 20.11 -7.37
C ILE A 71 1.12 20.50 -8.27
N ALA A 72 2.19 19.69 -8.29
CA ALA A 72 3.35 19.95 -9.14
C ALA A 72 3.01 19.99 -10.63
N ARG A 73 2.14 19.08 -11.10
CA ARG A 73 1.67 19.08 -12.51
C ARG A 73 0.84 20.31 -12.86
N SER A 74 0.00 20.78 -11.94
CA SER A 74 -0.80 22.01 -12.15
C SER A 74 0.07 23.27 -12.15
N ALA A 75 1.17 23.29 -11.39
CA ALA A 75 2.10 24.42 -11.36
C ALA A 75 3.01 24.49 -12.60
N SER A 76 3.31 23.37 -13.25
CA SER A 76 4.16 23.33 -14.46
C SER A 76 3.45 23.70 -15.77
N ILE A 77 2.12 23.93 -15.74
CA ILE A 77 1.33 24.33 -16.91
C ILE A 77 1.20 25.87 -17.00
N VAL A 78 1.76 26.61 -16.03
CA VAL A 78 1.81 28.08 -16.01
C VAL A 78 3.17 28.57 -16.49
#